data_AF-A0AA88Y1P5-F1
#
_entry.id   AF-A0AA88Y1P5-F1
#
_cell.length_a   1.000
_cell.length_b   1.000
_cell.length_c   1.000
_cell.angle_alpha   90.00
_cell.angle_beta   90.00
_cell.angle_gamma   90.00
#
_symmetry.space_group_name_H-M   'P 1'
#
loop_
_entity.id
_entity.type
_entity.pdbx_description
1 polymer ?
#
loop_
_entity_poly.entity_id
_entity_poly.type
_entity_poly.pdbx_seq_one_letter_code
_entity_poly.pdbx_strand_id
1 'polypeptide(L)'
;MSTTKKSNEIQTLSQELRRQLAIALDGFCFEAALHSVKLRPIKVKNSNAADSRGGIDFSKAYCDVSVGSKRVFLLGDIFQRGLDIIVDYLEENKVPENKQEQYVLGKLVSFINTCSYDPISTEDLESISETDLTTLYINHLFGKLSTSSRYVISKNSDEKQKDECPCGRPNCKLTGTYGETCLGNVEVWHGHLGIIINNEVIIETVEEESESSDSLSPVDTKIKSSTLSRNSRLIAETVVFSFLQKQTNPERDHFLTPCVGISNCEMIVLFYDSEHDVLLESSRIPILDQSEHGQSNRLNFAAIVVSWFVVNYKYLCSGLTDDMISTYKADFLLQARDKIHVYETKLTLGNVDMSSNKPNKTHSSEEVATSLYLYKRHNKLSKIIFNKCNYDSSDDSN
;
A
#
# COMPACT_ATOMS: atom_id res chain seq x y z
N MET A 1 30.90 9.82 32.89
CA MET A 1 29.62 9.96 32.16
C MET A 1 29.87 10.86 30.96
N SER A 2 30.10 10.27 29.78
CA SER A 2 30.18 11.01 28.52
C SER A 2 28.96 10.59 27.70
N THR A 3 27.97 11.46 27.62
CA THR A 3 26.79 11.31 26.77
C THR A 3 27.15 11.85 25.39
N THR A 4 27.67 10.99 24.53
CA THR A 4 27.83 11.30 23.11
C THR A 4 26.45 11.43 22.48
N LYS A 5 25.99 12.66 22.24
CA LYS A 5 24.92 12.94 21.27
C LYS A 5 25.42 12.44 19.90
N LYS A 6 24.96 11.27 19.46
CA LYS A 6 25.04 10.92 18.03
C LYS A 6 24.17 11.93 17.29
N SER A 7 24.78 12.74 16.41
CA SER A 7 24.04 13.44 15.37
C SER A 7 23.27 12.38 14.57
N ASN A 8 21.96 12.60 14.40
CA ASN A 8 21.14 11.81 13.48
C ASN A 8 21.48 12.23 12.04
N GLU A 9 22.68 11.88 11.59
CA GLU A 9 23.08 12.08 10.21
C GLU A 9 22.43 10.98 9.37
N ILE A 10 21.66 11.38 8.34
CA ILE A 10 21.07 10.42 7.40
C ILE A 10 22.21 9.77 6.64
N GLN A 11 22.26 8.44 6.66
CA GLN A 11 23.30 7.67 5.98
C GLN A 11 23.29 7.96 4.47
N THR A 12 24.45 7.94 3.82
CA THR A 12 24.50 8.05 2.36
C THR A 12 24.15 6.73 1.68
N LEU A 13 23.43 6.77 0.57
CA LEU A 13 23.22 5.60 -0.30
C LEU A 13 24.40 5.43 -1.26
N SER A 14 24.76 4.18 -1.57
CA SER A 14 25.71 3.90 -2.65
C SER A 14 25.15 4.36 -4.00
N GLN A 15 26.02 4.58 -4.99
CA GLN A 15 25.57 5.01 -6.32
C GLN A 15 24.59 4.03 -6.96
N GLU A 16 24.79 2.72 -6.76
CA GLU A 16 23.89 1.70 -7.28
C GLU A 16 22.51 1.76 -6.62
N LEU A 17 22.44 1.92 -5.29
CA LEU A 17 21.17 2.05 -4.57
C LEU A 17 20.45 3.36 -4.95
N ARG A 18 21.19 4.45 -5.16
CA ARG A 18 20.64 5.71 -5.68
C ARG A 18 20.01 5.53 -7.06
N ARG A 19 20.67 4.78 -7.94
CA ARG A 19 20.17 4.48 -9.29
C ARG A 19 18.91 3.62 -9.25
N GLN A 20 18.89 2.55 -8.45
CA GLN A 20 17.71 1.68 -8.31
C GLN A 20 16.51 2.45 -7.74
N LEU A 21 16.76 3.31 -6.74
CA LEU A 21 15.73 4.19 -6.19
C LEU A 21 15.21 5.18 -7.24
N ALA A 22 16.09 5.77 -8.06
CA ALA A 22 15.70 6.68 -9.13
C ALA A 22 14.82 6.01 -10.19
N ILE A 23 15.14 4.78 -10.60
CA ILE A 23 14.33 4.00 -11.56
C ILE A 23 12.93 3.73 -11.00
N ALA A 24 12.83 3.33 -9.73
CA ALA A 24 11.54 3.11 -9.08
C ALA A 24 10.69 4.39 -9.04
N LEU A 25 11.30 5.52 -8.66
CA LEU A 25 10.62 6.83 -8.64
C LEU A 25 10.15 7.26 -10.03
N ASP A 26 10.91 6.92 -11.08
CA ASP A 26 10.56 7.23 -12.45
C ASP A 26 9.25 6.55 -12.87
N GLY A 27 9.03 5.32 -12.38
CA GLY A 27 7.76 4.60 -12.47
C GLY A 27 6.56 5.38 -11.94
N PHE A 28 6.75 6.18 -10.91
CA PHE A 28 5.66 6.99 -10.33
C PHE A 28 5.44 8.31 -11.05
N CYS A 29 6.33 8.68 -11.98
CA CYS A 29 6.30 9.94 -12.71
C CYS A 29 5.98 9.75 -14.21
N PHE A 30 6.24 8.57 -14.76
CA PHE A 30 6.13 8.31 -16.18
C PHE A 30 5.53 6.94 -16.48
N GLU A 31 4.50 6.90 -17.33
CA GLU A 31 3.75 5.68 -17.63
C GLU A 31 4.61 4.58 -18.27
N ALA A 32 5.48 4.94 -19.20
CA ALA A 32 6.23 3.95 -19.97
C ALA A 32 7.45 3.38 -19.21
N ALA A 33 7.63 3.77 -17.95
CA ALA A 33 8.68 3.23 -17.10
C ALA A 33 8.32 1.82 -16.60
N LEU A 34 9.35 0.98 -16.42
CA LEU A 34 9.25 -0.46 -16.11
C LEU A 34 8.41 -0.78 -14.86
N HIS A 35 8.35 0.14 -13.90
CA HIS A 35 7.66 -0.03 -12.62
C HIS A 35 6.53 0.98 -12.42
N SER A 36 5.81 1.32 -13.49
CA SER A 36 4.77 2.32 -13.39
C SER A 36 3.62 1.89 -12.48
N VAL A 37 3.32 2.73 -11.47
CA VAL A 37 2.17 2.52 -10.57
C VAL A 37 1.08 3.50 -10.92
N LYS A 38 0.00 2.96 -11.48
CA LYS A 38 -1.17 3.72 -11.95
C LYS A 38 -2.26 3.72 -10.88
N LEU A 39 -3.05 4.78 -10.80
CA LEU A 39 -4.20 4.94 -9.90
C LEU A 39 -5.48 5.06 -10.72
N ARG A 40 -6.42 4.13 -10.51
CA ARG A 40 -7.70 4.06 -11.21
C ARG A 40 -8.80 4.65 -10.34
N PRO A 41 -9.53 5.66 -10.82
CA PRO A 41 -10.77 6.07 -10.18
C PRO A 41 -11.83 4.98 -10.29
N ILE A 42 -12.35 4.57 -9.14
CA ILE A 42 -13.38 3.54 -9.00
C ILE A 42 -14.71 4.20 -8.67
N LYS A 43 -15.77 3.74 -9.34
CA LYS A 43 -17.16 4.17 -9.11
C LYS A 43 -17.98 2.98 -8.62
N VAL A 44 -18.56 3.12 -7.44
CA VAL A 44 -19.49 2.18 -6.82
C VAL A 44 -20.83 2.27 -7.54
N LYS A 45 -21.29 1.14 -8.06
CA LYS A 45 -22.57 1.01 -8.78
C LYS A 45 -23.68 0.55 -7.88
N ASN A 46 -23.36 -0.39 -7.00
CA ASN A 46 -24.29 -0.94 -6.04
C ASN A 46 -23.49 -1.49 -4.85
N SER A 47 -24.00 -1.32 -3.63
CA SER A 47 -23.37 -1.89 -2.45
C SER A 47 -24.40 -2.21 -1.37
N ASN A 48 -24.00 -3.05 -0.41
CA ASN A 48 -24.79 -3.32 0.79
C ASN A 48 -24.37 -2.44 1.99
N ALA A 49 -23.73 -1.29 1.73
CA ALA A 49 -23.26 -0.35 2.74
C ALA A 49 -24.37 0.21 3.64
N ALA A 50 -25.58 0.36 3.10
CA ALA A 50 -26.77 0.81 3.81
C ALA A 50 -27.89 -0.24 3.81
N ASP A 51 -27.57 -1.53 3.94
CA ASP A 51 -28.57 -2.61 3.95
C ASP A 51 -29.65 -2.34 5.01
N SER A 52 -30.93 -2.34 4.63
CA SER A 52 -32.04 -2.03 5.53
C SER A 52 -32.22 -3.04 6.66
N ARG A 53 -31.61 -4.24 6.54
CA ARG A 53 -31.73 -5.32 7.54
C ARG A 53 -30.72 -5.20 8.69
N GLY A 54 -29.71 -4.34 8.58
CA GLY A 54 -28.70 -4.16 9.62
C GLY A 54 -27.31 -3.87 9.04
N GLY A 55 -26.30 -3.90 9.92
CA GLY A 55 -24.90 -3.86 9.50
C GLY A 55 -24.46 -5.16 8.82
N ILE A 56 -23.38 -5.06 8.06
CA ILE A 56 -22.85 -6.12 7.22
C ILE A 56 -21.38 -6.36 7.55
N ASP A 57 -21.02 -7.61 7.75
CA ASP A 57 -19.63 -8.03 7.95
C ASP A 57 -18.75 -7.76 6.73
N PHE A 58 -17.50 -7.35 6.94
CA PHE A 58 -16.53 -7.14 5.86
C PHE A 58 -16.38 -8.38 4.97
N SER A 59 -16.47 -9.59 5.53
CA SER A 59 -16.50 -10.85 4.77
C SER A 59 -17.76 -11.03 3.91
N LYS A 60 -18.85 -10.32 4.22
CA LYS A 60 -20.12 -10.22 3.47
C LYS A 60 -20.22 -8.95 2.62
N ALA A 61 -19.25 -8.06 2.71
CA ALA A 61 -19.35 -6.78 2.05
C ALA A 61 -19.49 -7.03 0.54
N TYR A 62 -20.55 -6.47 -0.02
CA TYR A 62 -20.79 -6.46 -1.44
C TYR A 62 -20.64 -5.03 -1.92
N CYS A 63 -19.71 -4.85 -2.85
CA CYS A 63 -19.46 -3.56 -3.47
C CYS A 63 -19.18 -3.82 -4.94
N ASP A 64 -20.23 -3.67 -5.74
CA ASP A 64 -20.10 -3.68 -7.18
C ASP A 64 -19.50 -2.37 -7.65
N VAL A 65 -18.40 -2.49 -8.38
CA VAL A 65 -17.66 -1.35 -8.89
C VAL A 65 -17.44 -1.41 -10.39
N SER A 66 -17.36 -0.23 -10.97
CA SER A 66 -16.88 -0.02 -12.33
C SER A 66 -15.71 0.95 -12.30
N VAL A 67 -14.86 0.89 -13.31
CA VAL A 67 -13.85 1.93 -13.52
C VAL A 67 -14.60 3.18 -14.00
N GLY A 68 -14.51 4.26 -13.23
CA GLY A 68 -15.31 5.48 -13.44
C GLY A 68 -14.95 6.24 -14.72
N SER A 69 -13.78 5.97 -15.30
CA SER A 69 -13.28 6.57 -16.53
C SER A 69 -12.21 5.68 -17.15
N LYS A 70 -11.94 5.89 -18.45
CA LYS A 70 -10.75 5.31 -19.08
C LYS A 70 -9.46 5.90 -18.53
N ARG A 71 -9.50 7.14 -18.02
CA ARG A 71 -8.33 7.91 -17.57
C ARG A 71 -7.88 7.47 -16.18
N VAL A 72 -6.61 7.08 -16.07
CA VAL A 72 -5.92 6.73 -14.82
C VAL A 72 -4.83 7.74 -14.49
N PHE A 73 -4.40 7.81 -13.24
CA PHE A 73 -3.37 8.73 -12.75
C PHE A 73 -2.09 7.97 -12.39
N LEU A 74 -1.04 8.66 -12.00
CA LEU A 74 0.17 8.03 -11.47
C LEU A 74 0.25 8.23 -9.96
N LEU A 75 0.87 7.27 -9.26
CA LEU A 75 1.04 7.34 -7.80
C LEU A 75 1.68 8.65 -7.34
N GLY A 76 2.58 9.20 -8.16
CA GLY A 76 3.24 10.47 -7.87
C GLY A 76 2.30 11.67 -7.77
N ASP A 77 1.13 11.63 -8.42
CA ASP A 77 0.17 12.75 -8.39
C ASP A 77 -0.35 13.00 -6.97
N ILE A 78 -0.50 11.95 -6.16
CA ILE A 78 -1.00 12.04 -4.77
C ILE A 78 0.12 12.04 -3.71
N PHE A 79 1.35 11.68 -4.07
CA PHE A 79 2.52 11.66 -3.17
C PHE A 79 3.59 12.70 -3.56
N GLN A 80 3.16 13.90 -3.94
CA GLN A 80 4.08 14.95 -4.41
C GLN A 80 5.11 15.32 -3.34
N ARG A 81 4.69 15.49 -2.09
CA ARG A 81 5.58 15.82 -0.97
C ARG A 81 6.66 14.76 -0.77
N GLY A 82 6.28 13.48 -0.74
CA GLY A 82 7.22 12.39 -0.59
C GLY A 82 8.16 12.23 -1.79
N LEU A 83 7.67 12.42 -3.01
CA LEU A 83 8.49 12.44 -4.22
C LEU A 83 9.56 13.55 -4.14
N ASP A 84 9.16 14.76 -3.78
CA ASP A 84 10.08 15.90 -3.68
C ASP A 84 11.19 15.64 -2.67
N ILE A 85 10.85 15.07 -1.51
CA ILE A 85 11.84 14.71 -0.48
C ILE A 85 12.90 13.76 -1.03
N ILE A 86 12.50 12.67 -1.73
CA ILE A 86 13.47 11.70 -2.23
C ILE A 86 14.26 12.27 -3.41
N VAL A 87 13.60 13.00 -4.33
CA VAL A 87 14.27 13.60 -5.49
C VAL A 87 15.33 14.61 -5.04
N ASP A 88 15.00 15.50 -4.11
CA ASP A 88 15.95 16.48 -3.54
C ASP A 88 17.14 15.76 -2.84
N TYR A 89 16.86 14.67 -2.11
CA TYR A 89 17.92 13.85 -1.50
C TYR A 89 18.83 13.18 -2.53
N LEU A 90 18.27 12.64 -3.61
CA LEU A 90 19.06 11.99 -4.67
C LEU A 90 19.89 12.99 -5.49
N GLU A 91 19.32 14.15 -5.81
CA GLU A 91 19.96 15.18 -6.63
C GLU A 91 21.06 15.91 -5.85
N GLU A 92 20.76 16.33 -4.61
CA GLU A 92 21.60 17.31 -3.88
C GLU A 92 22.06 16.81 -2.50
N ASN A 93 21.70 15.58 -2.09
CA ASN A 93 21.81 15.12 -0.70
C ASN A 93 21.08 16.04 0.29
N LYS A 94 20.06 16.76 -0.19
CA LYS A 94 19.29 17.67 0.63
C LYS A 94 18.35 16.89 1.54
N VAL A 95 18.35 17.27 2.81
CA VAL A 95 17.52 16.66 3.85
C VAL A 95 16.41 17.65 4.23
N PRO A 96 15.17 17.18 4.49
CA PRO A 96 14.09 18.07 4.91
C PRO A 96 14.41 18.81 6.22
N GLU A 97 14.00 20.07 6.31
CA GLU A 97 14.11 20.86 7.55
C GLU A 97 13.12 20.40 8.62
N ASN A 98 11.96 19.88 8.19
CA ASN A 98 10.97 19.32 9.10
C ASN A 98 11.50 18.02 9.72
N LYS A 99 11.55 17.97 11.05
CA LYS A 99 12.11 16.82 11.80
C LYS A 99 11.36 15.51 11.56
N GLN A 100 10.05 15.55 11.34
CA GLN A 100 9.27 14.34 11.05
C GLN A 100 9.59 13.81 9.66
N GLU A 101 9.65 14.69 8.66
CA GLU A 101 10.04 14.31 7.30
C GLU A 101 11.49 13.81 7.25
N GLN A 102 12.39 14.45 7.99
CA GLN A 102 13.77 13.98 8.15
C GLN A 102 13.83 12.56 8.75
N TYR A 103 13.04 12.30 9.78
CA TYR A 103 12.97 10.98 10.41
C TYR A 103 12.40 9.93 9.45
N VAL A 104 11.32 10.26 8.73
CA VAL A 104 10.69 9.39 7.74
C VAL A 104 11.64 9.09 6.57
N LEU A 105 12.37 10.07 6.05
CA LEU A 105 13.44 9.86 5.05
C LEU A 105 14.55 8.97 5.61
N GLY A 106 15.00 9.23 6.84
CA GLY A 106 16.03 8.43 7.50
C GLY A 106 15.65 6.95 7.62
N LYS A 107 14.37 6.66 7.85
CA LYS A 107 13.83 5.29 7.90
C LYS A 107 13.91 4.59 6.54
N LEU A 108 13.54 5.26 5.45
CA LEU A 108 13.68 4.72 4.09
C LEU A 108 15.15 4.43 3.76
N VAL A 109 16.02 5.40 3.98
CA VAL A 109 17.44 5.29 3.64
C VAL A 109 18.13 4.20 4.46
N SER A 110 17.88 4.16 5.77
CA SER A 110 18.37 3.08 6.63
C SER A 110 17.86 1.72 6.17
N PHE A 111 16.58 1.63 5.77
CA PHE A 111 16.00 0.38 5.30
C PHE A 111 16.69 -0.11 4.03
N ILE A 112 16.80 0.74 2.99
CA ILE A 112 17.45 0.42 1.71
C ILE A 112 18.90 -0.05 1.91
N ASN A 113 19.65 0.63 2.79
CA ASN A 113 21.01 0.23 3.12
C ASN A 113 21.06 -1.16 3.76
N THR A 114 20.09 -1.53 4.61
CA THR A 114 20.10 -2.83 5.29
C THR A 114 19.49 -3.98 4.49
N CYS A 115 18.40 -3.74 3.74
CA CYS A 115 17.67 -4.79 3.03
C CYS A 115 18.49 -5.40 1.87
N SER A 116 19.53 -4.69 1.41
CA SER A 116 20.47 -5.19 0.42
C SER A 116 21.35 -6.34 0.93
N TYR A 117 21.53 -6.46 2.25
CA TYR A 117 22.40 -7.46 2.88
C TYR A 117 21.64 -8.60 3.55
N ASP A 118 20.33 -8.47 3.69
CA ASP A 118 19.51 -9.36 4.51
C ASP A 118 18.20 -9.73 3.80
N PRO A 119 18.27 -10.39 2.62
CA PRO A 119 17.12 -10.69 1.80
C PRO A 119 16.13 -11.60 2.56
N ILE A 120 14.84 -11.40 2.29
CA ILE A 120 13.81 -12.35 2.70
C ILE A 120 14.15 -13.67 2.00
N SER A 121 14.44 -14.73 2.76
CA SER A 121 14.75 -16.04 2.16
C SER A 121 13.50 -16.58 1.50
N THR A 122 13.58 -16.89 0.21
CA THR A 122 12.41 -17.17 -0.64
C THR A 122 12.25 -18.63 -1.01
N GLU A 123 13.16 -19.51 -0.59
CA GLU A 123 13.10 -20.95 -0.88
C GLU A 123 11.81 -21.60 -0.32
N ASP A 124 11.14 -20.95 0.64
CA ASP A 124 9.94 -21.45 1.31
C ASP A 124 8.68 -20.59 1.15
N LEU A 125 8.68 -19.49 0.39
CA LEU A 125 7.50 -18.59 0.30
C LEU A 125 6.25 -19.28 -0.27
N GLU A 126 6.41 -20.27 -1.15
CA GLU A 126 5.30 -21.06 -1.69
C GLU A 126 4.67 -22.00 -0.64
N SER A 127 5.37 -22.26 0.47
CA SER A 127 4.91 -23.13 1.57
C SER A 127 4.35 -22.36 2.78
N ILE A 128 4.51 -21.03 2.78
CA ILE A 128 4.07 -20.15 3.87
C ILE A 128 2.60 -19.78 3.62
N SER A 129 1.78 -19.78 4.68
CA SER A 129 0.38 -19.36 4.59
C SER A 129 0.29 -17.87 4.22
N GLU A 130 -0.77 -17.43 3.54
CA GLU A 130 -0.90 -16.01 3.19
C GLU A 130 -0.90 -15.11 4.44
N THR A 131 -1.47 -15.57 5.56
CA THR A 131 -1.42 -14.89 6.86
C THR A 131 0.01 -14.76 7.39
N ASP A 132 0.81 -15.83 7.34
CA ASP A 132 2.22 -15.80 7.75
C ASP A 132 3.05 -14.92 6.82
N LEU A 133 2.72 -14.90 5.53
CA LEU A 133 3.37 -14.05 4.55
C LEU A 133 3.09 -12.56 4.79
N THR A 134 1.82 -12.20 5.00
CA THR A 134 1.43 -10.84 5.39
C THR A 134 2.10 -10.45 6.71
N THR A 135 2.21 -11.41 7.66
CA THR A 135 2.95 -11.24 8.93
C THR A 135 4.46 -11.02 8.71
N LEU A 136 5.05 -11.66 7.71
CA LEU A 136 6.43 -11.45 7.31
C LEU A 136 6.61 -10.04 6.75
N TYR A 137 5.76 -9.63 5.81
CA TYR A 137 5.86 -8.30 5.19
C TYR A 137 5.59 -7.18 6.19
N ILE A 138 4.65 -7.34 7.13
CA ILE A 138 4.46 -6.32 8.17
C ILE A 138 5.71 -6.16 9.04
N ASN A 139 6.34 -7.26 9.45
CA ASN A 139 7.48 -7.20 10.38
C ASN A 139 8.77 -6.74 9.69
N HIS A 140 8.98 -7.13 8.44
CA HIS A 140 10.22 -6.90 7.71
C HIS A 140 10.18 -5.76 6.70
N LEU A 141 9.01 -5.32 6.24
CA LEU A 141 8.86 -4.23 5.27
C LEU A 141 8.11 -3.05 5.88
N PHE A 142 6.80 -3.17 6.06
CA PHE A 142 5.94 -2.04 6.43
C PHE A 142 6.29 -1.46 7.81
N GLY A 143 6.47 -2.31 8.82
CA GLY A 143 6.86 -1.88 10.18
C GLY A 143 8.27 -1.28 10.25
N LYS A 144 9.18 -1.70 9.37
CA LYS A 144 10.54 -1.13 9.29
C LYS A 144 10.54 0.25 8.63
N LEU A 145 9.63 0.49 7.68
CA LEU A 145 9.46 1.77 6.99
C LEU A 145 8.57 2.77 7.75
N SER A 146 7.67 2.28 8.61
CA SER A 146 6.79 3.12 9.42
C SER A 146 7.53 3.88 10.51
N THR A 147 7.09 5.11 10.80
CA THR A 147 7.54 5.88 11.96
C THR A 147 7.38 5.15 13.30
N SER A 148 6.40 4.24 13.39
CA SER A 148 6.13 3.37 14.53
C SER A 148 6.19 1.90 14.08
N SER A 149 6.99 1.09 14.77
CA SER A 149 6.99 -0.37 14.56
C SER A 149 5.82 -1.07 15.23
N ARG A 150 4.88 -0.33 15.85
CA ARG A 150 3.71 -0.91 16.51
C ARG A 150 2.65 -1.25 15.46
N TYR A 151 2.30 -2.51 15.41
CA TYR A 151 1.16 -3.01 14.65
C TYR A 151 0.40 -4.05 15.47
N VAL A 152 -0.90 -4.17 15.19
CA VAL A 152 -1.79 -5.14 15.80
C VAL A 152 -2.23 -6.13 14.72
N ILE A 153 -2.00 -7.42 14.93
CA ILE A 153 -2.52 -8.50 14.09
C ILE A 153 -3.85 -8.95 14.68
N SER A 154 -4.85 -9.19 13.83
CA SER A 154 -6.14 -9.72 14.22
C SER A 154 -5.99 -10.99 15.08
N LYS A 155 -6.72 -11.04 16.18
CA LYS A 155 -6.85 -12.25 16.97
C LYS A 155 -7.94 -13.13 16.36
N ASN A 156 -7.58 -14.02 15.43
CA ASN A 156 -8.45 -15.16 15.12
C ASN A 156 -8.41 -16.15 16.29
N SER A 157 -9.57 -16.64 16.73
CA SER A 157 -9.71 -17.51 17.90
C SER A 157 -9.02 -18.87 17.74
N ASP A 158 -8.73 -19.27 16.50
CA ASP A 158 -8.38 -20.65 16.15
C ASP A 158 -6.89 -20.85 15.82
N GLU A 159 -6.12 -19.76 15.65
CA GLU A 159 -4.69 -19.82 15.33
C GLU A 159 -3.82 -19.72 16.59
N LYS A 160 -2.81 -20.60 16.70
CA LYS A 160 -1.80 -20.52 17.75
C LYS A 160 -0.96 -19.25 17.55
N GLN A 161 -1.17 -18.27 18.42
CA GLN A 161 -0.36 -17.06 18.49
C GLN A 161 1.10 -17.44 18.73
N LYS A 162 1.98 -17.05 17.80
CA LYS A 162 3.42 -17.23 17.92
C LYS A 162 4.07 -15.85 18.00
N ASP A 163 4.94 -15.65 18.99
CA ASP A 163 5.78 -14.46 19.06
C ASP A 163 6.96 -14.52 18.06
N GLU A 164 7.18 -15.69 17.46
CA GLU A 164 8.23 -15.96 16.48
C GLU A 164 7.82 -15.48 15.09
N CYS A 165 8.75 -14.83 14.40
CA CYS A 165 8.52 -14.38 13.03
C CYS A 165 8.61 -15.57 12.06
N PRO A 166 7.70 -15.70 11.08
CA PRO A 166 7.68 -16.82 10.13
C PRO A 166 8.83 -16.79 9.11
N CYS A 167 9.80 -15.87 9.24
CA CYS A 167 10.90 -15.72 8.30
C CYS A 167 12.02 -16.77 8.43
N GLY A 168 11.84 -17.79 9.29
CA GLY A 168 12.79 -18.88 9.51
C GLY A 168 14.11 -18.52 10.20
N ARG A 169 14.33 -17.24 10.53
CA ARG A 169 15.59 -16.78 11.14
C ARG A 169 15.60 -17.03 12.65
N PRO A 170 16.66 -17.63 13.21
CA PRO A 170 16.77 -17.83 14.66
C PRO A 170 16.64 -16.51 15.41
N ASN A 171 15.83 -16.49 16.46
CA ASN A 171 15.60 -15.32 17.32
C ASN A 171 14.93 -14.10 16.65
N CYS A 172 14.39 -14.23 15.43
CA CYS A 172 13.57 -13.18 14.85
C CYS A 172 12.18 -13.19 15.50
N LYS A 173 11.82 -12.11 16.19
CA LYS A 173 10.53 -11.94 16.85
C LYS A 173 9.66 -10.95 16.12
N LEU A 174 8.34 -11.11 16.26
CA LEU A 174 7.39 -10.10 15.86
C LEU A 174 7.60 -8.83 16.70
N THR A 175 7.50 -7.67 16.05
CA THR A 175 7.61 -6.37 16.73
C THR A 175 6.24 -5.76 17.08
N GLY A 176 5.17 -6.36 16.59
CA GLY A 176 3.77 -6.06 16.94
C GLY A 176 3.17 -7.11 17.89
N THR A 177 1.85 -7.01 18.08
CA THR A 177 1.09 -7.86 19.01
C THR A 177 -0.20 -8.38 18.39
N TYR A 178 -0.70 -9.54 18.82
CA TYR A 178 -2.06 -9.96 18.49
C TYR A 178 -3.08 -9.23 19.37
N GLY A 179 -4.19 -8.78 18.79
CA GLY A 179 -5.18 -7.99 19.52
C GLY A 179 -6.49 -7.79 18.78
N GLU A 180 -7.31 -6.90 19.33
CA GLU A 180 -8.57 -6.49 18.73
C GLU A 180 -8.32 -5.57 17.54
N THR A 181 -8.96 -5.89 16.42
CA THR A 181 -8.88 -5.17 15.14
C THR A 181 -10.25 -4.87 14.54
N CYS A 182 -11.34 -5.16 15.28
CA CYS A 182 -12.71 -4.81 14.91
C CYS A 182 -12.80 -3.33 14.52
N LEU A 183 -13.34 -3.05 13.35
CA LEU A 183 -13.62 -1.72 12.86
C LEU A 183 -15.09 -1.65 12.43
N GLY A 184 -15.73 -0.49 12.64
CA GLY A 184 -17.00 -0.15 12.02
C GLY A 184 -18.12 0.10 13.02
N ASN A 185 -19.35 -0.20 12.62
CA ASN A 185 -20.54 -0.13 13.48
C ASN A 185 -21.57 -1.17 13.02
N VAL A 186 -22.27 -1.79 13.97
CA VAL A 186 -23.31 -2.83 13.74
C VAL A 186 -24.50 -2.37 12.90
N GLU A 187 -24.65 -1.06 12.66
CA GLU A 187 -25.65 -0.50 11.76
C GLU A 187 -25.19 -0.47 10.28
N VAL A 188 -23.88 -0.55 9.99
CA VAL A 188 -23.30 -0.40 8.64
C VAL A 188 -22.21 -1.45 8.39
N TRP A 189 -21.22 -1.23 7.52
CA TRP A 189 -20.08 -2.15 7.39
C TRP A 189 -19.24 -2.20 8.67
N HIS A 190 -18.88 -3.42 9.06
CA HIS A 190 -18.07 -3.69 10.25
C HIS A 190 -17.31 -5.02 10.12
N GLY A 191 -16.31 -5.28 10.95
CA GLY A 191 -15.58 -6.55 10.90
C GLY A 191 -14.18 -6.49 11.50
N HIS A 192 -13.55 -7.65 11.64
CA HIS A 192 -12.13 -7.75 11.95
C HIS A 192 -11.30 -7.37 10.72
N LEU A 193 -10.35 -6.47 10.92
CA LEU A 193 -9.28 -6.19 9.97
C LEU A 193 -8.13 -7.16 10.18
N GLY A 194 -7.37 -7.48 9.13
CA GLY A 194 -6.21 -8.35 9.18
C GLY A 194 -5.11 -7.77 10.07
N ILE A 195 -4.55 -6.62 9.69
CA ILE A 195 -3.48 -5.93 10.43
C ILE A 195 -3.69 -4.42 10.42
N ILE A 196 -3.40 -3.78 11.56
CA ILE A 196 -3.45 -2.33 11.72
C ILE A 196 -2.09 -1.81 12.17
N ILE A 197 -1.48 -0.90 11.40
CA ILE A 197 -0.24 -0.19 11.77
C ILE A 197 -0.61 1.11 12.45
N ASN A 198 -0.19 1.27 13.70
CA ASN A 198 -0.31 2.53 14.45
C ASN A 198 -1.71 3.18 14.44
N ASN A 199 -2.78 2.39 14.29
CA ASN A 199 -4.16 2.87 14.07
C ASN A 199 -4.34 3.80 12.87
N GLU A 200 -3.43 3.76 11.89
CA GLU A 200 -3.34 4.74 10.81
C GLU A 200 -3.39 4.11 9.41
N VAL A 201 -2.99 2.83 9.27
CA VAL A 201 -2.98 2.10 7.99
C VAL A 201 -3.43 0.67 8.22
N ILE A 202 -4.26 0.17 7.30
CA ILE A 202 -4.72 -1.22 7.26
C ILE A 202 -3.90 -2.01 6.24
N ILE A 203 -3.53 -3.23 6.62
CA ILE A 203 -2.98 -4.24 5.72
C ILE A 203 -3.84 -5.49 5.80
N GLU A 204 -4.37 -5.91 4.67
CA GLU A 204 -5.27 -7.05 4.54
C GLU A 204 -4.66 -8.13 3.63
N THR A 205 -4.83 -9.38 4.04
CA THR A 205 -4.52 -10.54 3.20
C THR A 205 -5.73 -10.85 2.32
N VAL A 206 -5.52 -11.00 1.01
CA VAL A 206 -6.60 -11.33 0.08
C VAL A 206 -6.46 -12.77 -0.41
N GLU A 207 -7.22 -13.66 0.22
CA GLU A 207 -7.26 -15.09 -0.12
C GLU A 207 -7.78 -15.34 -1.55
N GLU A 208 -7.03 -16.12 -2.33
CA GLU A 208 -7.55 -16.73 -3.55
C GLU A 208 -8.58 -17.80 -3.17
N GLU A 209 -9.83 -17.68 -3.65
CA GLU A 209 -10.82 -18.74 -3.46
C GLU A 209 -10.32 -20.02 -4.14
N SER A 210 -9.89 -20.99 -3.35
CA SER A 210 -9.58 -22.32 -3.86
C SER A 210 -10.89 -23.00 -4.24
N GLU A 211 -11.10 -23.24 -5.54
CA GLU A 211 -12.19 -24.10 -5.97
C GLU A 211 -11.98 -25.50 -5.38
N SER A 212 -12.82 -25.87 -4.42
CA SER A 212 -12.89 -27.25 -3.95
C SER A 212 -13.28 -28.13 -5.14
N SER A 213 -12.40 -29.07 -5.46
CA SER A 213 -12.48 -30.01 -6.57
C SER A 213 -13.85 -30.68 -6.72
N ASP A 214 -14.44 -30.60 -7.91
CA ASP A 214 -15.06 -31.76 -8.55
C ASP A 214 -15.11 -31.59 -10.07
N SER A 215 -14.48 -32.54 -10.76
CA SER A 215 -14.38 -32.72 -12.23
C SER A 215 -13.39 -31.83 -13.01
N LEU A 216 -12.13 -32.28 -13.13
CA LEU A 216 -11.20 -31.77 -14.15
C LEU A 216 -11.22 -32.67 -15.39
N SER A 217 -11.55 -32.09 -16.56
CA SER A 217 -10.98 -32.50 -17.84
C SER A 217 -9.73 -31.66 -18.14
N PRO A 218 -8.63 -32.26 -18.64
CA PRO A 218 -7.32 -31.61 -18.64
C PRO A 218 -7.04 -30.86 -19.95
N VAL A 219 -7.79 -29.80 -20.28
CA VAL A 219 -7.38 -28.84 -21.33
C VAL A 219 -8.00 -27.47 -21.03
N ASP A 220 -7.47 -26.75 -20.04
CA ASP A 220 -7.63 -25.29 -19.92
C ASP A 220 -6.62 -24.74 -18.90
N THR A 221 -5.34 -24.76 -19.26
CA THR A 221 -4.31 -24.00 -18.54
C THR A 221 -4.46 -22.51 -18.91
N LYS A 222 -5.45 -21.83 -18.32
CA LYS A 222 -5.73 -20.41 -18.61
C LYS A 222 -5.82 -19.60 -17.33
N ILE A 223 -4.66 -19.08 -16.92
CA ILE A 223 -4.41 -17.85 -16.15
C ILE A 223 -5.34 -17.67 -14.92
N LYS A 224 -4.83 -18.07 -13.76
CA LYS A 224 -5.33 -17.67 -12.43
C LYS A 224 -5.43 -16.14 -12.38
N SER A 225 -6.65 -15.60 -12.47
CA SER A 225 -6.91 -14.17 -12.31
C SER A 225 -6.93 -13.85 -10.82
N SER A 226 -5.82 -13.35 -10.25
CA SER A 226 -5.75 -13.07 -8.81
C SER A 226 -6.84 -12.09 -8.34
N THR A 227 -7.48 -12.43 -7.22
CA THR A 227 -8.69 -11.83 -6.62
C THR A 227 -8.47 -10.46 -5.94
N LEU A 228 -7.29 -9.86 -6.13
CA LEU A 228 -6.89 -8.61 -5.46
C LEU A 228 -7.69 -7.39 -5.94
N SER A 229 -7.85 -7.23 -7.26
CA SER A 229 -8.48 -6.03 -7.84
C SER A 229 -9.98 -6.03 -7.62
N ARG A 230 -10.56 -4.86 -7.32
CA ARG A 230 -12.01 -4.66 -7.11
C ARG A 230 -12.58 -5.54 -6.01
N ASN A 231 -11.77 -5.89 -5.03
CA ASN A 231 -12.17 -6.72 -3.91
C ASN A 231 -13.16 -5.95 -3.02
N SER A 232 -14.40 -6.43 -2.92
CA SER A 232 -15.47 -5.74 -2.19
C SER A 232 -15.17 -5.55 -0.70
N ARG A 233 -14.48 -6.53 -0.09
CA ARG A 233 -14.05 -6.44 1.31
C ARG A 233 -13.02 -5.33 1.49
N LEU A 234 -11.95 -5.34 0.68
CA LEU A 234 -10.91 -4.32 0.75
C LEU A 234 -11.48 -2.91 0.52
N ILE A 235 -12.42 -2.76 -0.42
CA ILE A 235 -13.13 -1.49 -0.64
C ILE A 235 -13.91 -1.07 0.60
N ALA A 236 -14.69 -1.97 1.19
CA ALA A 236 -15.48 -1.67 2.38
C ALA A 236 -14.60 -1.26 3.57
N GLU A 237 -13.51 -1.98 3.81
CA GLU A 237 -12.53 -1.66 4.86
C GLU A 237 -11.89 -0.29 4.61
N THR A 238 -11.46 -0.01 3.38
CA THR A 238 -10.87 1.29 3.01
C THR A 238 -11.84 2.45 3.26
N VAL A 239 -13.10 2.28 2.86
CA VAL A 239 -14.14 3.30 3.03
C VAL A 239 -14.42 3.56 4.51
N VAL A 240 -14.73 2.52 5.28
CA VAL A 240 -15.00 2.65 6.72
C VAL A 240 -13.81 3.28 7.44
N PHE A 241 -12.60 2.86 7.09
CA PHE A 241 -11.40 3.37 7.73
C PHE A 241 -11.13 4.85 7.41
N SER A 242 -11.36 5.30 6.18
CA SER A 242 -11.26 6.71 5.81
C SER A 242 -12.20 7.61 6.64
N PHE A 243 -13.46 7.18 6.83
CA PHE A 243 -14.39 7.89 7.70
C PHE A 243 -13.90 7.92 9.15
N LEU A 244 -13.40 6.81 9.68
CA LEU A 244 -12.84 6.76 11.02
C LEU A 244 -11.62 7.70 11.15
N GLN A 245 -10.72 7.73 10.16
CA GLN A 245 -9.56 8.62 10.17
C GLN A 245 -10.01 10.08 10.19
N LYS A 246 -11.03 10.45 9.41
CA LYS A 246 -11.63 11.79 9.43
C LYS A 246 -12.24 12.16 10.78
N GLN A 247 -12.96 11.22 11.41
CA GLN A 247 -13.56 11.42 12.74
C GLN A 247 -12.50 11.64 13.83
N THR A 248 -11.42 10.86 13.78
CA THR A 248 -10.39 10.82 14.83
C THR A 248 -9.28 11.85 14.65
N ASN A 249 -9.10 12.36 13.43
CA ASN A 249 -8.08 13.35 13.08
C ASN A 249 -8.65 14.46 12.18
N PRO A 250 -9.69 15.19 12.62
CA PRO A 250 -10.37 16.20 11.80
C PRO A 250 -9.48 17.38 11.41
N GLU A 251 -8.32 17.53 12.04
CA GLU A 251 -7.34 18.59 11.79
C GLU A 251 -6.42 18.35 10.58
N ARG A 252 -6.50 17.18 9.92
CA ARG A 252 -5.65 16.86 8.77
C ARG A 252 -6.04 17.68 7.54
N ASP A 253 -5.03 18.00 6.73
CA ASP A 253 -5.19 18.79 5.50
C ASP A 253 -5.90 18.02 4.37
N HIS A 254 -5.88 16.68 4.42
CA HIS A 254 -6.58 15.80 3.48
C HIS A 254 -6.92 14.47 4.13
N PHE A 255 -7.91 13.77 3.57
CA PHE A 255 -8.46 12.53 4.11
C PHE A 255 -8.30 11.34 3.17
N LEU A 256 -7.37 11.42 2.22
CA LEU A 256 -7.05 10.33 1.30
C LEU A 256 -6.34 9.19 2.05
N THR A 257 -7.13 8.25 2.54
CA THR A 257 -6.68 7.21 3.47
C THR A 257 -6.35 5.93 2.73
N PRO A 258 -5.13 5.36 2.89
CA PRO A 258 -4.74 4.13 2.22
C PRO A 258 -5.17 2.86 2.97
N CYS A 259 -5.41 1.80 2.21
CA CYS A 259 -5.50 0.42 2.66
C CYS A 259 -4.71 -0.47 1.70
N VAL A 260 -3.91 -1.40 2.22
CA VAL A 260 -3.06 -2.29 1.40
C VAL A 260 -3.67 -3.68 1.36
N GLY A 261 -3.92 -4.19 0.16
CA GLY A 261 -4.24 -5.61 -0.07
C GLY A 261 -2.98 -6.35 -0.51
N ILE A 262 -2.65 -7.47 0.14
CA ILE A 262 -1.48 -8.31 -0.16
C ILE A 262 -1.95 -9.68 -0.63
N SER A 263 -1.28 -10.19 -1.68
CA SER A 263 -1.25 -11.62 -2.02
C SER A 263 0.19 -12.13 -2.06
N ASN A 264 0.38 -13.38 -2.49
CA ASN A 264 1.66 -14.10 -2.45
C ASN A 264 2.91 -13.29 -2.90
N CYS A 265 2.81 -12.55 -4.00
CA CYS A 265 3.97 -11.82 -4.56
C CYS A 265 3.67 -10.38 -4.97
N GLU A 266 2.45 -9.91 -4.76
CA GLU A 266 2.00 -8.59 -5.23
C GLU A 266 1.13 -7.91 -4.18
N MET A 267 1.11 -6.58 -4.21
CA MET A 267 0.18 -5.78 -3.43
C MET A 267 -0.60 -4.83 -4.34
N ILE A 268 -1.75 -4.41 -3.85
CA ILE A 268 -2.48 -3.24 -4.34
C ILE A 268 -2.72 -2.27 -3.20
N VAL A 269 -2.95 -1.01 -3.52
CA VAL A 269 -3.33 0.00 -2.55
C VAL A 269 -4.64 0.64 -2.99
N LEU A 270 -5.64 0.59 -2.12
CA LEU A 270 -6.84 1.39 -2.24
C LEU A 270 -6.67 2.69 -1.46
N PHE A 271 -7.14 3.79 -2.03
CA PHE A 271 -7.21 5.07 -1.36
C PHE A 271 -8.63 5.59 -1.41
N TYR A 272 -9.19 5.98 -0.26
CA TYR A 272 -10.50 6.63 -0.24
C TYR A 272 -10.42 7.95 0.50
N ASP A 273 -10.91 9.00 -0.15
CA ASP A 273 -11.16 10.31 0.44
C ASP A 273 -12.67 10.43 0.71
N SER A 274 -13.05 10.31 1.99
CA SER A 274 -14.44 10.40 2.45
C SER A 274 -15.02 11.80 2.39
N GLU A 275 -14.18 12.84 2.30
CA GLU A 275 -14.63 14.22 2.15
C GLU A 275 -15.05 14.52 0.71
N HIS A 276 -14.25 14.07 -0.24
CA HIS A 276 -14.48 14.32 -1.66
C HIS A 276 -15.23 13.19 -2.36
N ASP A 277 -15.50 12.08 -1.67
CA ASP A 277 -16.08 10.84 -2.20
C ASP A 277 -15.31 10.32 -3.42
N VAL A 278 -13.99 10.14 -3.29
CA VAL A 278 -13.12 9.65 -4.36
C VAL A 278 -12.42 8.37 -3.91
N LEU A 279 -12.60 7.30 -4.68
CA LEU A 279 -11.96 6.00 -4.47
C LEU A 279 -10.97 5.73 -5.60
N LEU A 280 -9.71 5.48 -5.26
CA LEU A 280 -8.64 5.15 -6.18
C LEU A 280 -8.09 3.75 -5.89
N GLU A 281 -7.84 2.95 -6.93
CA GLU A 281 -7.16 1.66 -6.83
C GLU A 281 -5.84 1.68 -7.60
N SER A 282 -4.75 1.23 -6.97
CA SER A 282 -3.48 1.10 -7.67
C SER A 282 -3.48 -0.05 -8.67
N SER A 283 -2.62 0.03 -9.70
CA SER A 283 -2.16 -1.18 -10.39
C SER A 283 -1.48 -2.12 -9.40
N ARG A 284 -1.38 -3.39 -9.76
CA ARG A 284 -0.63 -4.40 -8.99
C ARG A 284 0.85 -4.02 -8.93
N ILE A 285 1.43 -4.22 -7.76
CA ILE A 285 2.81 -3.84 -7.45
C ILE A 285 3.51 -5.12 -6.99
N PRO A 286 4.46 -5.67 -7.79
CA PRO A 286 5.26 -6.81 -7.36
C PRO A 286 6.03 -6.45 -6.10
N ILE A 287 5.91 -7.26 -5.04
CA ILE A 287 6.64 -7.05 -3.78
C ILE A 287 8.09 -7.53 -3.94
N LEU A 288 8.30 -8.56 -4.76
CA LEU A 288 9.57 -9.21 -4.99
C LEU A 288 9.97 -9.11 -6.47
N ASP A 289 11.26 -8.92 -6.73
CA ASP A 289 11.84 -9.06 -8.06
C ASP A 289 11.97 -10.55 -8.41
N GLN A 290 11.54 -10.94 -9.62
CA GLN A 290 11.74 -12.30 -10.12
C GLN A 290 13.23 -12.51 -10.42
N SER A 291 13.87 -13.50 -9.79
CA SER A 291 15.26 -13.82 -10.12
C SER A 291 15.30 -14.77 -11.32
N GLU A 292 16.06 -14.43 -12.36
CA GLU A 292 16.17 -15.28 -13.55
C GLU A 292 17.04 -16.53 -13.35
N HIS A 293 17.74 -16.65 -12.21
CA HIS A 293 18.81 -17.65 -12.04
C HIS A 293 18.91 -18.29 -10.64
N GLY A 294 17.79 -18.50 -9.94
CA GLY A 294 17.77 -19.26 -8.68
C GLY A 294 18.44 -18.56 -7.49
N GLN A 295 18.59 -17.24 -7.55
CA GLN A 295 18.97 -16.42 -6.38
C GLN A 295 17.72 -16.08 -5.56
N SER A 296 17.88 -15.88 -4.26
CA SER A 296 16.83 -15.39 -3.35
C SER A 296 16.13 -14.16 -3.93
N ASN A 297 14.79 -14.14 -3.97
CA ASN A 297 14.06 -12.97 -4.48
C ASN A 297 14.36 -11.76 -3.59
N ARG A 298 14.62 -10.62 -4.22
CA ARG A 298 14.87 -9.35 -3.52
C ARG A 298 13.59 -8.54 -3.46
N LEU A 299 13.45 -7.70 -2.45
CA LEU A 299 12.36 -6.73 -2.40
C LEU A 299 12.47 -5.77 -3.59
N ASN A 300 11.37 -5.62 -4.33
CA ASN A 300 11.27 -4.69 -5.43
C ASN A 300 11.34 -3.25 -4.91
N PHE A 301 12.17 -2.41 -5.53
CA PHE A 301 12.35 -1.02 -5.07
C PHE A 301 11.08 -0.18 -5.17
N ALA A 302 10.24 -0.40 -6.18
CA ALA A 302 8.96 0.29 -6.27
C ALA A 302 8.04 -0.12 -5.11
N ALA A 303 7.98 -1.40 -4.75
CA ALA A 303 7.25 -1.85 -3.56
C ALA A 303 7.78 -1.25 -2.26
N ILE A 304 9.10 -1.13 -2.10
CA ILE A 304 9.71 -0.47 -0.94
C ILE A 304 9.23 0.98 -0.85
N VAL A 305 9.30 1.74 -1.94
CA VAL A 305 8.93 3.16 -1.94
C VAL A 305 7.43 3.35 -1.77
N VAL A 306 6.59 2.54 -2.42
CA VAL A 306 5.14 2.58 -2.21
C VAL A 306 4.78 2.25 -0.77
N SER A 307 5.41 1.22 -0.19
CA SER A 307 5.20 0.86 1.22
C SER A 307 5.57 2.02 2.14
N TRP A 308 6.70 2.69 1.86
CA TRP A 308 7.14 3.87 2.61
C TRP A 308 6.17 5.05 2.49
N PHE A 309 5.65 5.32 1.27
CA PHE A 309 4.63 6.34 1.04
C PHE A 309 3.37 6.05 1.83
N VAL A 310 2.86 4.83 1.75
CA VAL A 310 1.59 4.42 2.36
C VAL A 310 1.65 4.45 3.89
N VAL A 311 2.66 3.83 4.51
CA VAL A 311 2.74 3.78 5.98
C VAL A 311 3.06 5.13 6.63
N ASN A 312 3.48 6.12 5.83
CA ASN A 312 3.79 7.47 6.28
C ASN A 312 2.94 8.53 5.55
N TYR A 313 1.76 8.16 5.02
CA TYR A 313 0.97 9.02 4.13
C TYR A 313 0.64 10.39 4.73
N LYS A 314 0.39 10.47 6.05
CA LYS A 314 0.15 11.75 6.74
C LYS A 314 1.28 12.79 6.63
N TYR A 315 2.50 12.36 6.30
CA TYR A 315 3.65 13.25 6.10
C TYR A 315 4.03 13.42 4.63
N LEU A 316 3.65 12.46 3.78
CA LEU A 316 4.20 12.32 2.42
C LEU A 316 3.15 12.51 1.32
N CYS A 317 1.88 12.31 1.65
CA CYS A 317 0.77 12.49 0.72
C CYS A 317 0.38 13.97 0.66
N SER A 318 0.05 14.42 -0.55
CA SER A 318 -0.40 15.78 -0.83
C SER A 318 -1.91 15.87 -1.10
N GLY A 319 -2.63 14.75 -0.94
CA GLY A 319 -4.05 14.66 -1.21
C GLY A 319 -4.37 14.46 -2.70
N LEU A 320 -5.65 14.63 -3.04
CA LEU A 320 -6.16 14.54 -4.40
C LEU A 320 -5.80 15.81 -5.20
N THR A 321 -5.64 15.67 -6.51
CA THR A 321 -5.53 16.84 -7.39
C THR A 321 -6.91 17.46 -7.64
N ASP A 322 -6.96 18.73 -8.04
CA ASP A 322 -8.21 19.42 -8.38
C ASP A 322 -9.02 18.65 -9.44
N ASP A 323 -8.33 18.10 -10.45
CA ASP A 323 -8.94 17.27 -11.51
C ASP A 323 -9.56 16.00 -10.93
N MET A 324 -8.90 15.33 -9.97
CA MET A 324 -9.48 14.16 -9.30
C MET A 324 -10.77 14.54 -8.57
N ILE A 325 -10.75 15.65 -7.82
CA ILE A 325 -11.89 16.11 -7.01
C ILE A 325 -13.07 16.52 -7.88
N SER A 326 -12.82 17.29 -8.96
CA SER A 326 -13.88 17.86 -9.80
C SER A 326 -14.48 16.84 -10.76
N THR A 327 -13.69 15.88 -11.23
CA THR A 327 -14.07 15.00 -12.34
C THR A 327 -14.60 13.66 -11.86
N TYR A 328 -14.15 13.17 -10.69
CA TYR A 328 -14.43 11.80 -10.25
C TYR A 328 -15.22 11.79 -8.95
N LYS A 329 -16.19 10.88 -8.91
CA LYS A 329 -16.93 10.51 -7.71
C LYS A 329 -17.08 9.00 -7.65
N ALA A 330 -16.82 8.46 -6.48
CA ALA A 330 -17.01 7.06 -6.17
C ALA A 330 -18.51 6.72 -6.08
N ASP A 331 -19.38 7.70 -5.89
CA ASP A 331 -20.82 7.53 -5.63
C ASP A 331 -21.10 6.71 -4.36
N PHE A 332 -20.12 6.51 -3.47
CA PHE A 332 -20.35 5.75 -2.24
C PHE A 332 -21.35 6.50 -1.35
N LEU A 333 -21.23 7.82 -1.23
CA LEU A 333 -22.17 8.63 -0.45
C LEU A 333 -23.62 8.47 -0.94
N LEU A 334 -23.81 8.29 -2.25
CA LEU A 334 -25.12 8.03 -2.84
C LEU A 334 -25.66 6.64 -2.44
N GLN A 335 -24.80 5.62 -2.46
CA GLN A 335 -25.17 4.25 -2.07
C GLN A 335 -25.46 4.15 -0.56
N ALA A 336 -24.71 4.88 0.25
CA ALA A 336 -24.81 4.84 1.71
C ALA A 336 -25.78 5.88 2.29
N ARG A 337 -26.48 6.65 1.45
CA ARG A 337 -27.25 7.86 1.85
C ARG A 337 -28.16 7.67 3.07
N ASP A 338 -28.81 6.51 3.20
CA ASP A 338 -29.79 6.25 4.26
C ASP A 338 -29.11 6.00 5.62
N LYS A 339 -27.82 5.66 5.62
CA LYS A 339 -27.01 5.40 6.82
C LYS A 339 -25.73 6.23 6.89
N ILE A 340 -25.58 7.25 6.05
CA ILE A 340 -24.32 8.00 5.95
C ILE A 340 -23.92 8.64 7.28
N HIS A 341 -24.89 9.10 8.07
CA HIS A 341 -24.65 9.65 9.40
C HIS A 341 -23.93 8.68 10.36
N VAL A 342 -24.11 7.36 10.19
CA VAL A 342 -23.40 6.34 10.98
C VAL A 342 -21.92 6.32 10.60
N TYR A 343 -21.62 6.32 9.31
CA TYR A 343 -20.25 6.42 8.80
C TYR A 343 -19.59 7.71 9.28
N GLU A 344 -20.30 8.83 9.25
CA GLU A 344 -19.76 10.14 9.63
C GLU A 344 -19.55 10.33 11.12
N THR A 345 -20.32 9.66 12.01
CA THR A 345 -20.28 9.99 13.45
C THR A 345 -20.20 8.83 14.44
N LYS A 346 -20.41 7.58 14.02
CA LYS A 346 -20.61 6.45 14.95
C LYS A 346 -19.64 5.27 14.76
N LEU A 347 -18.57 5.44 13.99
CA LEU A 347 -17.61 4.34 13.77
C LEU A 347 -16.69 4.21 14.98
N THR A 348 -16.32 2.97 15.30
CA THR A 348 -15.38 2.68 16.38
C THR A 348 -14.30 1.71 15.92
N LEU A 349 -13.17 1.73 16.63
CA LEU A 349 -12.14 0.71 16.55
C LEU A 349 -12.12 -0.07 17.88
N GLY A 350 -12.52 -1.34 17.82
CA GLY A 350 -12.75 -2.27 18.94
C GLY A 350 -14.23 -2.51 19.28
N ASN A 351 -14.55 -3.73 19.76
CA ASN A 351 -15.86 -4.20 20.27
C ASN A 351 -17.04 -4.15 19.26
N VAL A 352 -17.10 -5.10 18.31
CA VAL A 352 -18.15 -5.19 17.29
C VAL A 352 -18.56 -6.67 17.03
N ASP A 353 -19.87 -7.02 16.91
CA ASP A 353 -20.42 -8.42 17.02
C ASP A 353 -21.12 -8.93 15.71
N MET A 354 -20.76 -10.12 15.12
CA MET A 354 -20.87 -10.36 13.62
C MET A 354 -21.11 -11.82 13.05
N SER A 355 -21.57 -11.99 11.76
CA SER A 355 -21.68 -13.30 10.98
C SER A 355 -21.73 -13.16 9.40
N SER A 356 -21.43 -14.19 8.54
CA SER A 356 -20.88 -14.17 7.09
C SER A 356 -21.66 -14.85 5.84
N ASN A 357 -21.39 -14.47 4.51
CA ASN A 357 -21.71 -15.07 3.13
C ASN A 357 -21.68 -14.15 1.80
N LYS A 358 -21.23 -14.66 0.60
CA LYS A 358 -20.70 -13.96 -0.66
C LYS A 358 -21.47 -14.14 -2.04
N PRO A 359 -21.24 -13.35 -3.17
CA PRO A 359 -20.56 -13.81 -4.47
C PRO A 359 -19.98 -12.72 -5.50
N ASN A 360 -19.61 -13.12 -6.76
CA ASN A 360 -18.62 -12.62 -7.79
C ASN A 360 -19.04 -11.78 -9.08
N LYS A 361 -18.04 -11.32 -9.90
CA LYS A 361 -18.10 -10.52 -11.20
C LYS A 361 -16.88 -10.66 -12.20
N THR A 362 -16.85 -9.93 -13.35
CA THR A 362 -15.87 -9.92 -14.51
C THR A 362 -15.48 -8.52 -15.13
N HIS A 363 -14.53 -8.43 -16.12
CA HIS A 363 -13.60 -7.29 -16.50
C HIS A 363 -13.54 -6.72 -17.98
N SER A 364 -12.83 -5.56 -18.21
CA SER A 364 -12.17 -5.02 -19.48
C SER A 364 -11.20 -3.76 -19.26
N SER A 365 -10.64 -3.07 -20.31
CA SER A 365 -9.33 -2.27 -20.45
C SER A 365 -9.36 -0.67 -20.57
N GLU A 366 -8.20 0.09 -20.51
CA GLU A 366 -8.02 1.55 -20.08
C GLU A 366 -6.84 2.45 -20.68
N GLU A 367 -6.75 3.78 -20.33
CA GLU A 367 -5.84 4.91 -20.80
C GLU A 367 -5.30 5.88 -19.67
N VAL A 368 -4.17 6.62 -19.79
CA VAL A 368 -3.50 7.40 -18.67
C VAL A 368 -3.52 8.94 -18.80
N ALA A 369 -3.63 9.66 -17.68
CA ALA A 369 -3.59 11.12 -17.52
C ALA A 369 -2.17 11.71 -17.52
N THR A 370 -2.00 12.89 -18.11
CA THR A 370 -0.73 13.63 -18.14
C THR A 370 -0.62 14.70 -17.04
N SER A 371 0.55 14.82 -16.40
CA SER A 371 0.82 15.74 -15.28
C SER A 371 2.13 16.50 -15.50
N LEU A 372 2.08 17.84 -15.61
CA LEU A 372 3.28 18.67 -15.83
C LEU A 372 4.24 18.61 -14.64
N TYR A 373 3.70 18.44 -13.43
CA TYR A 373 4.48 18.22 -12.21
C TYR A 373 5.34 16.97 -12.34
N LEU A 374 4.73 15.83 -12.70
CA LEU A 374 5.42 14.55 -12.83
C LEU A 374 6.43 14.56 -13.99
N TYR A 375 6.10 15.21 -15.10
CA TYR A 375 7.03 15.36 -16.23
C TYR A 375 8.34 16.05 -15.81
N LYS A 376 8.28 17.08 -14.95
CA LYS A 376 9.49 17.74 -14.43
C LYS A 376 10.33 16.81 -13.55
N ARG A 377 9.70 15.95 -12.74
CA ARG A 377 10.41 15.00 -11.87
C ARG A 377 11.02 13.85 -12.67
N HIS A 378 10.29 13.31 -13.65
CA HIS A 378 10.81 12.35 -14.62
C HIS A 378 12.11 12.86 -15.29
N ASN A 379 12.15 14.13 -15.72
CA ASN A 379 13.35 14.72 -16.33
C ASN A 379 14.53 14.81 -15.35
N LYS A 380 14.29 15.08 -14.07
CA LYS A 380 15.36 15.07 -13.04
C LYS A 380 15.88 13.65 -12.79
N LEU A 381 14.97 12.70 -12.61
CA LEU A 381 15.29 11.30 -12.37
C LEU A 381 16.04 10.68 -13.53
N SER A 382 15.63 10.95 -14.77
CA SER A 382 16.33 10.54 -15.98
C SER A 382 17.79 10.96 -15.97
N LYS A 383 18.12 12.20 -15.58
CA LYS A 383 19.52 12.64 -15.45
C LYS A 383 20.30 11.81 -14.42
N ILE A 384 19.70 11.51 -13.28
CA ILE A 384 20.32 10.69 -12.23
C ILE A 384 20.58 9.27 -12.74
N ILE A 385 19.62 8.70 -13.48
CA ILE A 385 19.71 7.35 -14.05
C ILE A 385 20.82 7.27 -15.12
N PHE A 386 20.95 8.28 -15.98
CA PHE A 386 21.85 8.26 -17.14
C PHE A 386 23.20 8.97 -16.95
N ASN A 387 23.48 9.56 -15.78
CA ASN A 387 24.74 10.27 -15.49
C ASN A 387 26.03 9.39 -15.47
N LYS A 388 26.00 8.20 -16.08
CA LYS A 388 27.15 7.29 -16.20
C LYS A 388 27.86 7.31 -17.56
N CYS A 389 27.50 8.21 -18.49
CA CYS A 389 28.15 8.26 -19.81
C CYS A 389 29.41 9.17 -19.91
N ASN A 390 29.79 9.93 -18.88
CA ASN A 390 30.83 10.96 -19.03
C ASN A 390 32.10 10.80 -18.16
N TYR A 391 32.34 9.65 -17.51
CA TYR A 391 33.55 9.49 -16.67
C TYR A 391 34.41 8.25 -16.95
N ASP A 392 34.09 7.44 -17.96
CA ASP A 392 34.91 6.27 -18.35
C ASP A 392 35.62 6.43 -19.71
N SER A 393 35.86 7.67 -20.19
CA SER A 393 36.55 7.90 -21.47
C SER A 393 37.73 8.88 -21.41
N SER A 394 38.36 9.06 -20.25
CA SER A 394 39.54 9.92 -20.13
C SER A 394 40.62 9.37 -19.19
N ASP A 395 40.94 8.08 -19.34
CA ASP A 395 42.23 7.52 -18.91
C ASP A 395 42.51 6.27 -19.76
N ASP A 396 42.80 6.50 -21.04
CA ASP A 396 43.58 5.61 -21.90
C ASP A 396 43.95 6.38 -23.18
N SER A 397 44.80 7.40 -23.03
CA SER A 397 45.64 7.97 -24.10
C SER A 397 46.53 9.10 -23.58
N ASN A 398 47.64 8.73 -22.92
CA ASN A 398 49.02 9.08 -23.30
C ASN A 398 50.02 8.71 -22.20
#